data_AF-A0A101HIC3-F1
#
_entry.id   AF-A0A101HIC3-F1
#
_cell.length_a   1.000
_cell.length_b   1.000
_cell.length_c   1.000
_cell.angle_alpha   90.00
_cell.angle_beta   90.00
_cell.angle_gamma   90.00
#
_symmetry.space_group_name_H-M   'P 1'
#
loop_
_entity.id
_entity.type
_entity.pdbx_description
1 polymer ?
#
loop_
_entity_poly.entity_id
_entity_poly.type
_entity_poly.pdbx_seq_one_letter_code
_entity_poly.pdbx_strand_id
1 'polypeptide(L)'
;MKGLSQTAECSKAIREELKKAFPGVKFKVHSDGSAVNIYYIDGPTEEEVNKITYKYEMGRFNGMEDIYEYNNMKEDIPQVKYIFITREISLEYGQEALDEFNRYWDRNEQPNIQDSYYFDIPVISSIQDTDWNLQWSRFINKYNFNIK
;
A
#
# COMPACT_ATOMS: atom_id res chain seq x y z
N MET A 1 17.43 33.25 6.90
CA MET A 1 16.44 32.36 6.26
C MET A 1 16.04 31.31 7.27
N LYS A 2 14.75 31.17 7.61
CA LYS A 2 14.30 29.96 8.33
C LYS A 2 14.47 28.79 7.36
N GLY A 3 15.40 27.88 7.67
CA GLY A 3 15.53 26.61 6.95
C GLY A 3 14.22 25.82 7.05
N LEU A 4 14.00 24.90 6.12
CA LEU A 4 12.86 23.97 6.22
C LEU A 4 13.00 23.16 7.52
N SER A 5 11.87 22.79 8.13
CA SER A 5 11.91 21.77 9.18
C SER A 5 12.40 20.46 8.58
N GLN A 6 13.02 19.59 9.39
CA GLN A 6 13.44 18.25 8.95
C GLN A 6 12.29 17.47 8.29
N THR A 7 11.07 17.61 8.82
CA THR A 7 9.87 17.00 8.24
C THR A 7 9.50 17.58 6.87
N ALA A 8 9.68 18.88 6.67
CA ALA A 8 9.47 19.52 5.38
C ALA A 8 10.55 19.10 4.35
N GLU A 9 11.80 18.95 4.76
CA GLU A 9 12.87 18.40 3.91
C GLU A 9 12.58 16.95 3.50
N CYS A 10 12.17 16.12 4.46
CA CYS A 10 11.75 14.74 4.21
C CYS A 10 10.56 14.68 3.23
N SER A 11 9.52 15.48 3.45
CA SER A 11 8.36 15.55 2.55
C SER A 11 8.75 15.94 1.11
N LYS A 12 9.74 16.82 0.96
CA LYS A 12 10.27 17.23 -0.35
C LYS A 12 11.03 16.08 -1.01
N ALA A 13 11.91 15.41 -0.28
CA ALA A 13 12.68 14.27 -0.78
C ALA A 13 11.75 13.12 -1.23
N ILE A 14 10.77 12.75 -0.41
CA ILE A 14 9.75 11.75 -0.74
C ILE A 14 9.01 12.13 -2.04
N ARG A 15 8.55 13.38 -2.16
CA ARG A 15 7.83 13.85 -3.35
C ARG A 15 8.67 13.73 -4.62
N GLU A 16 9.97 14.05 -4.54
CA GLU A 16 10.88 13.96 -5.69
C GLU A 16 11.10 12.51 -6.14
N GLU A 17 11.27 11.57 -5.21
CA GLU A 17 11.42 10.14 -5.55
C GLU A 17 10.14 9.53 -6.12
N LEU A 18 8.98 9.79 -5.49
CA LEU A 18 7.71 9.29 -5.99
C LEU A 18 7.38 9.82 -7.39
N LYS A 19 7.70 11.08 -7.67
CA LYS A 19 7.52 11.66 -9.01
C LYS A 19 8.43 11.00 -10.06
N LYS A 20 9.63 10.57 -9.68
CA LYS A 20 10.55 9.85 -10.58
C LYS A 20 10.08 8.43 -10.83
N ALA A 21 9.63 7.73 -9.79
CA ALA A 21 9.16 6.35 -9.89
C ALA A 21 7.82 6.24 -10.63
N PHE A 22 6.91 7.19 -10.43
CA PHE A 22 5.55 7.16 -10.98
C PHE A 22 5.21 8.51 -11.65
N PRO A 23 5.80 8.84 -12.81
CA PRO A 23 5.66 10.15 -13.44
C PRO A 23 4.23 10.52 -13.86
N GLY A 24 3.33 9.54 -13.99
CA GLY A 24 1.92 9.75 -14.33
C GLY A 24 1.00 9.99 -13.13
N VAL A 25 1.49 9.88 -11.89
CA VAL A 25 0.65 9.93 -10.69
C VAL A 25 0.89 11.23 -9.93
N LYS A 26 -0.20 11.91 -9.57
CA LYS A 26 -0.16 13.18 -8.86
C LYS A 26 -0.20 12.98 -7.35
N PHE A 27 0.97 12.86 -6.73
CA PHE A 27 1.09 12.78 -5.28
C PHE A 27 0.91 14.14 -4.60
N LYS A 28 0.03 14.18 -3.60
CA LYS A 28 -0.03 15.22 -2.57
C LYS A 28 0.78 14.73 -1.37
N VAL A 29 1.95 15.30 -1.17
CA VAL A 29 2.83 14.99 -0.03
C VAL A 29 2.90 16.23 0.86
N HIS A 30 2.69 16.12 2.16
CA HIS A 30 2.89 17.25 3.08
C HIS A 30 3.42 16.79 4.44
N SER A 31 4.22 17.64 5.07
CA SER A 31 4.66 17.45 6.45
C SER A 31 3.56 17.86 7.42
N ASP A 32 3.42 17.15 8.53
CA ASP A 32 2.55 17.50 9.65
C ASP A 32 3.21 17.09 10.97
N GLY A 33 3.65 18.07 11.76
CA GLY A 33 4.38 17.81 13.01
C GLY A 33 5.61 16.92 12.80
N SER A 34 5.53 15.67 13.28
CA SER A 34 6.57 14.64 13.17
C SER A 34 6.30 13.58 12.09
N ALA A 35 5.31 13.82 11.23
CA ALA A 35 4.84 12.91 10.21
C ALA A 35 4.92 13.51 8.79
N VAL A 36 4.87 12.64 7.79
CA VAL A 36 4.60 12.98 6.39
C VAL A 36 3.36 12.22 5.94
N ASN A 37 2.41 12.95 5.36
CA ASN A 37 1.21 12.38 4.77
C ASN A 37 1.33 12.37 3.24
N ILE A 38 0.99 11.23 2.64
CA ILE A 38 1.06 10.97 1.20
C ILE A 38 -0.34 10.56 0.76
N TYR A 39 -0.92 11.37 -0.10
CA TYR A 39 -2.22 11.10 -0.71
C TYR A 39 -2.11 11.11 -2.23
N TYR A 40 -2.80 10.17 -2.88
CA TYR A 40 -2.91 10.10 -4.33
C TYR A 40 -4.17 9.32 -4.73
N ILE A 41 -4.57 9.49 -5.99
CA ILE A 41 -5.71 8.81 -6.58
C ILE A 41 -5.17 7.84 -7.64
N ASP A 42 -5.70 6.62 -7.64
CA ASP A 42 -5.32 5.51 -8.53
C ASP A 42 -3.82 5.20 -8.50
N GLY A 43 -3.24 4.69 -9.59
CA GLY A 43 -1.79 4.51 -9.72
C GLY A 43 -1.24 3.31 -8.93
N PRO A 44 0.00 3.38 -8.38
CA PRO A 44 0.63 2.27 -7.68
C PRO A 44 -0.14 1.88 -6.41
N THR A 45 0.11 0.68 -5.91
CA THR A 45 -0.42 0.20 -4.64
C THR A 45 0.25 0.93 -3.47
N GLU A 46 -0.41 0.92 -2.30
CA GLU A 46 0.20 1.48 -1.08
C GLU A 46 1.50 0.76 -0.71
N GLU A 47 1.59 -0.56 -0.99
CA GLU A 47 2.81 -1.35 -0.79
C GLU A 47 3.95 -0.90 -1.71
N GLU A 48 3.67 -0.62 -2.98
CA GLU A 48 4.67 -0.11 -3.94
C GLU A 48 5.17 1.28 -3.56
N VAL A 49 4.27 2.16 -3.09
CA VAL A 49 4.67 3.45 -2.53
C VAL A 49 5.52 3.24 -1.27
N ASN A 50 5.10 2.34 -0.38
CA ASN A 50 5.82 2.05 0.86
C ASN A 50 7.23 1.52 0.61
N LYS A 51 7.45 0.68 -0.41
CA LYS A 51 8.78 0.19 -0.82
C LYS A 51 9.77 1.32 -1.14
N ILE A 52 9.28 2.49 -1.54
CA ILE A 52 10.12 3.67 -1.78
C ILE A 52 10.25 4.49 -0.49
N THR A 53 9.15 4.67 0.23
CA THR A 53 9.08 5.65 1.32
C THR A 53 9.53 5.12 2.68
N TYR A 54 9.52 3.81 2.92
CA TYR A 54 9.83 3.23 4.23
C TYR A 54 11.22 3.64 4.76
N LYS A 55 12.19 3.87 3.87
CA LYS A 55 13.54 4.32 4.27
C LYS A 55 13.53 5.66 5.00
N TYR A 56 12.50 6.48 4.80
CA TYR A 56 12.34 7.80 5.42
C TYR A 56 11.65 7.73 6.79
N GLU A 57 11.08 6.59 7.19
CA GLU A 57 10.46 6.40 8.49
C GLU A 57 11.47 5.86 9.50
N MET A 58 11.59 6.49 10.68
CA MET A 58 12.66 6.19 11.63
C MET A 58 12.46 4.88 12.40
N GLY A 59 11.26 4.31 12.36
CA GLY A 59 10.84 3.31 13.34
C GLY A 59 9.38 2.93 13.25
N ARG A 60 8.83 2.43 14.35
CA ARG A 60 7.41 2.08 14.49
C ARG A 60 6.93 2.26 15.93
N PHE A 61 5.63 2.48 16.10
CA PHE A 61 5.00 2.46 17.41
C PHE A 61 4.68 1.03 17.86
N ASN A 62 5.10 0.66 19.07
CA ASN A 62 4.78 -0.61 19.72
C ASN A 62 3.67 -0.37 20.74
N GLY A 63 2.44 -0.75 20.38
CA GLY A 63 1.26 -0.53 21.20
C GLY A 63 1.17 -1.41 22.46
N MET A 64 1.95 -2.49 22.57
CA MET A 64 1.95 -3.30 23.80
C MET A 64 2.75 -2.62 24.92
N GLU A 65 3.85 -1.96 24.56
CA GLU A 65 4.76 -1.32 25.51
C GLU A 65 4.57 0.21 25.61
N ASP A 66 3.70 0.78 24.76
CA ASP A 66 3.46 2.23 24.63
C ASP A 66 4.76 3.02 24.36
N ILE A 67 5.61 2.46 23.50
CA ILE A 67 6.89 3.06 23.10
C ILE A 67 7.00 3.21 21.59
N TYR A 68 7.90 4.10 21.18
CA TYR A 68 8.33 4.20 19.79
C TYR A 68 9.72 3.57 19.63
N GLU A 69 9.82 2.55 18.79
CA GLU A 69 11.06 1.83 18.50
C GLU A 69 11.77 2.45 17.31
N TYR A 70 12.96 3.03 17.53
CA TYR A 70 13.82 3.51 16.45
C TYR A 70 14.66 2.34 15.90
N ASN A 71 14.31 1.85 14.70
CA ASN A 71 14.97 0.71 14.07
C ASN A 71 15.51 1.01 12.65
N ASN A 72 15.29 2.22 12.15
CA ASN A 72 15.78 2.68 10.85
C ASN A 72 16.26 4.13 10.95
N MET A 73 17.42 4.34 11.59
CA MET A 73 18.04 5.67 11.70
C MET A 73 19.17 5.81 10.68
N LYS A 74 19.04 6.81 9.81
CA LYS A 74 19.99 7.11 8.75
C LYS A 74 20.37 8.59 8.81
N GLU A 75 21.66 8.86 8.92
CA GLU A 75 22.19 10.23 9.02
C GLU A 75 22.29 10.94 7.65
N ASP A 76 22.29 10.16 6.55
CA ASP A 76 22.52 10.65 5.18
C ASP A 76 21.23 11.12 4.47
N ILE A 77 20.06 10.87 5.06
CA ILE A 77 18.76 11.29 4.51
C ILE A 77 17.88 11.94 5.59
N PRO A 78 17.01 12.91 5.23
CA PRO A 78 16.04 13.43 6.17
C PRO A 78 15.02 12.34 6.50
N GLN A 79 14.67 12.14 7.77
CA GLN A 79 13.69 11.13 8.20
C GLN A 79 12.61 11.73 9.10
N VAL A 80 11.49 11.01 9.25
CA VAL A 80 10.35 11.35 10.11
C VAL A 80 9.91 10.15 10.95
N LYS A 81 9.15 10.41 12.02
CA LYS A 81 8.64 9.33 12.88
C LYS A 81 7.53 8.54 12.22
N TYR A 82 6.70 9.19 11.41
CA TYR A 82 5.54 8.52 10.84
C TYR A 82 5.38 8.86 9.37
N ILE A 83 5.06 7.87 8.56
CA ILE A 83 4.61 8.07 7.18
C ILE A 83 3.22 7.47 7.04
N PHE A 84 2.27 8.30 6.65
CA PHE A 84 0.92 7.86 6.34
C PHE A 84 0.71 7.88 4.84
N ILE A 85 0.33 6.73 4.28
CA ILE A 85 0.00 6.57 2.87
C ILE A 85 -1.51 6.39 2.79
N THR A 86 -2.14 7.11 1.88
CA THR A 86 -3.57 6.98 1.62
C THR A 86 -3.78 7.01 0.11
N ARG A 87 -4.29 5.88 -0.41
CA ARG A 87 -4.70 5.77 -1.80
C ARG A 87 -6.23 5.80 -1.89
N GLU A 88 -6.73 6.69 -2.72
CA GLU A 88 -8.14 6.68 -3.13
C GLU A 88 -8.27 6.01 -4.49
N ILE A 89 -9.26 5.14 -4.64
CA ILE A 89 -9.60 4.49 -5.92
C ILE A 89 -10.73 5.28 -6.57
N SER A 90 -10.51 5.77 -7.80
CA SER A 90 -11.56 6.42 -8.57
C SER A 90 -12.64 5.42 -9.00
N LEU A 91 -13.86 5.91 -9.19
CA LEU A 91 -14.97 5.08 -9.64
C LEU A 91 -14.69 4.42 -11.00
N GLU A 92 -14.07 5.16 -11.91
CA GLU A 92 -13.70 4.68 -13.25
C GLU A 92 -12.70 3.54 -13.17
N TYR A 93 -11.62 3.71 -12.40
CA TYR A 93 -10.61 2.67 -12.20
C TYR A 93 -11.19 1.44 -11.48
N GLY A 94 -12.07 1.67 -10.50
CA GLY A 94 -12.78 0.59 -9.80
C GLY A 94 -13.71 -0.20 -10.73
N GLN A 95 -14.42 0.48 -11.64
CA GLN A 95 -15.29 -0.17 -12.62
C GLN A 95 -14.47 -0.97 -13.64
N GLU A 96 -13.37 -0.42 -14.13
CA GLU A 96 -12.47 -1.15 -15.04
C GLU A 96 -11.92 -2.42 -14.39
N ALA A 97 -11.51 -2.33 -13.12
CA ALA A 97 -11.05 -3.49 -12.35
C ALA A 97 -12.15 -4.54 -12.20
N LEU A 98 -13.39 -4.13 -11.93
CA LEU A 98 -14.54 -5.01 -11.82
C LEU A 98 -14.88 -5.68 -13.17
N ASP A 99 -14.80 -4.94 -14.28
CA ASP A 99 -15.05 -5.46 -15.62
C ASP A 99 -13.95 -6.44 -16.06
N GLU A 100 -12.70 -6.18 -15.69
CA GLU A 100 -11.59 -7.14 -15.87
C GLU A 100 -11.83 -8.41 -15.04
N PHE A 101 -12.23 -8.26 -13.78
CA PHE A 101 -12.57 -9.38 -12.90
C PHE A 101 -13.69 -10.25 -13.48
N ASN A 102 -14.81 -9.65 -13.88
CA ASN A 102 -15.95 -10.37 -14.45
C ASN A 102 -15.55 -11.12 -15.73
N ARG A 103 -14.76 -10.48 -16.61
CA ARG A 103 -14.24 -11.15 -17.82
C ARG A 103 -13.34 -12.34 -17.51
N TYR A 104 -12.53 -12.25 -16.45
CA TYR A 104 -11.71 -13.38 -15.99
C TYR A 104 -12.59 -14.49 -15.40
N TRP A 105 -13.57 -14.13 -14.58
CA TRP A 105 -14.49 -15.07 -13.93
C TRP A 105 -15.38 -15.82 -14.93
N ASP A 106 -15.86 -15.15 -15.97
CA ASP A 106 -16.72 -15.77 -17.00
C ASP A 106 -15.93 -16.67 -17.95
N ARG A 107 -14.62 -16.42 -18.14
CA ARG A 107 -13.76 -17.19 -19.05
C ARG A 107 -13.23 -18.47 -18.42
N ASN A 108 -12.96 -18.44 -17.12
CA ASN A 108 -12.47 -19.61 -16.40
C ASN A 108 -13.69 -20.31 -15.79
N GLU A 109 -14.02 -21.51 -16.28
CA GLU A 109 -15.11 -22.32 -15.72
C GLU A 109 -15.03 -22.31 -14.19
N GLN A 110 -16.14 -21.93 -13.54
CA GLN A 110 -16.20 -21.91 -12.08
C GLN A 110 -15.74 -23.27 -11.54
N PRO A 111 -14.93 -23.31 -10.47
CA PRO A 111 -14.66 -24.58 -9.82
C PRO A 111 -16.00 -25.23 -9.45
N ASN A 112 -16.16 -26.49 -9.85
CA ASN A 112 -17.40 -27.24 -9.67
C ASN A 112 -17.78 -27.22 -8.19
N ILE A 113 -18.96 -26.67 -7.88
CA ILE A 113 -19.49 -26.43 -6.54
C ILE A 113 -19.69 -27.75 -5.76
N GLN A 114 -19.55 -28.92 -6.39
CA GLN A 114 -19.52 -30.21 -5.67
C GLN A 114 -18.31 -30.40 -4.75
N ASP A 115 -17.23 -29.63 -4.92
CA ASP A 115 -16.09 -29.61 -3.98
C ASP A 115 -16.25 -28.56 -2.87
N SER A 116 -17.32 -27.75 -2.87
CA SER A 116 -17.56 -26.73 -1.85
C SER A 116 -18.26 -27.28 -0.60
N TYR A 117 -17.56 -28.16 0.12
CA TYR A 117 -17.88 -28.48 1.51
C TYR A 117 -17.06 -27.63 2.49
N TYR A 118 -16.88 -26.33 2.24
CA TYR A 118 -16.26 -25.42 3.20
C TYR A 118 -16.74 -23.98 2.96
N PHE A 119 -17.99 -23.71 3.32
CA PHE A 119 -18.43 -22.34 3.64
C PHE A 119 -18.82 -22.31 5.10
N ASP A 120 -17.80 -22.38 5.95
CA ASP A 120 -17.75 -21.78 7.28
C ASP A 120 -16.26 -21.57 7.57
N ILE A 121 -15.83 -20.30 7.57
CA ILE A 121 -14.45 -19.86 7.84
C ILE A 121 -14.00 -20.46 9.18
N PRO A 122 -12.90 -21.26 9.26
CA PRO A 122 -11.52 -20.74 9.29
C PRO A 122 -10.48 -21.68 8.66
N VAL A 123 -9.19 -21.30 8.72
CA VAL A 123 -7.96 -22.04 8.34
C VAL A 123 -7.36 -21.63 6.99
N ILE A 124 -6.75 -20.44 6.98
CA ILE A 124 -5.62 -20.13 6.08
C ILE A 124 -4.36 -20.65 6.78
N SER A 125 -4.05 -21.94 6.70
CA SER A 125 -2.71 -22.42 7.09
C SER A 125 -2.22 -23.73 6.47
N SER A 126 -2.88 -24.33 5.47
CA SER A 126 -2.34 -25.58 4.89
C SER A 126 -2.55 -25.82 3.40
N ILE A 127 -3.05 -24.87 2.62
CA ILE A 127 -3.12 -25.02 1.16
C ILE A 127 -1.87 -24.41 0.54
N GLN A 128 -0.78 -25.19 0.58
CA GLN A 128 0.32 -25.04 -0.38
C GLN A 128 -0.17 -25.59 -1.72
N ASP A 129 0.08 -24.84 -2.79
CA ASP A 129 -0.25 -25.14 -4.19
C ASP A 129 -1.71 -25.01 -4.63
N THR A 130 -2.07 -23.79 -5.00
CA THR A 130 -2.81 -23.55 -6.26
C THR A 130 -2.55 -22.12 -6.74
N ASP A 131 -2.24 -21.99 -8.04
CA ASP A 131 -2.10 -20.75 -8.81
C ASP A 131 -3.26 -19.75 -8.54
N TRP A 132 -4.42 -20.28 -8.12
CA TRP A 132 -5.60 -19.55 -7.64
C TRP A 132 -5.31 -18.53 -6.53
N ASN A 133 -4.61 -18.90 -5.44
CA ASN A 133 -4.31 -17.97 -4.33
C ASN A 133 -3.32 -16.87 -4.75
N LEU A 134 -2.41 -17.18 -5.68
CA LEU A 134 -1.42 -16.22 -6.19
C LEU A 134 -2.06 -15.22 -7.15
N GLN A 135 -3.00 -15.65 -8.00
CA GLN A 135 -3.71 -14.75 -8.91
C GLN A 135 -4.75 -13.91 -8.17
N TRP A 136 -5.46 -14.48 -7.19
CA TRP A 136 -6.37 -13.73 -6.32
C TRP A 136 -5.62 -12.72 -5.45
N SER A 137 -4.50 -13.09 -4.83
CA SER A 137 -3.68 -12.13 -4.06
C SER A 137 -3.02 -11.08 -4.94
N ARG A 138 -2.59 -11.41 -6.17
CA ARG A 138 -2.10 -10.42 -7.14
C ARG A 138 -3.19 -9.45 -7.56
N PHE A 139 -4.42 -9.92 -7.79
CA PHE A 139 -5.56 -9.08 -8.12
C PHE A 139 -5.94 -8.18 -6.94
N ILE A 140 -6.14 -8.75 -5.74
CA ILE A 140 -6.41 -7.98 -4.51
C ILE A 140 -5.29 -6.97 -4.26
N ASN A 141 -4.02 -7.37 -4.34
CA ASN A 141 -2.89 -6.46 -4.09
C ASN A 141 -2.81 -5.35 -5.14
N LYS A 142 -2.97 -5.66 -6.44
CA LYS A 142 -2.97 -4.67 -7.54
C LYS A 142 -4.03 -3.57 -7.34
N TYR A 143 -5.19 -3.93 -6.79
CA TYR A 143 -6.31 -3.00 -6.62
C TYR A 143 -6.56 -2.57 -5.16
N ASN A 144 -5.82 -3.11 -4.19
CA ASN A 144 -5.94 -2.88 -2.75
C ASN A 144 -7.38 -3.01 -2.21
N PHE A 145 -8.16 -4.00 -2.70
CA PHE A 145 -9.50 -4.27 -2.18
C PHE A 145 -9.39 -4.89 -0.78
N ASN A 146 -9.65 -4.12 0.27
CA ASN A 146 -9.87 -4.65 1.61
C ASN A 146 -11.22 -5.38 1.65
N ILE A 147 -11.18 -6.71 1.69
CA ILE A 147 -12.36 -7.54 1.97
C ILE A 147 -12.59 -7.46 3.48
N LYS A 148 -13.71 -6.85 3.88
CA LYS A 148 -14.20 -6.91 5.27
C LYS A 148 -14.90 -8.23 5.54
#